data_AF-A0A7G9B1P8-F1
#
_entry.id   AF-A0A7G9B1P8-F1
#
_cell.length_a   1.000
_cell.length_b   1.000
_cell.length_c   1.000
_cell.angle_alpha   90.00
_cell.angle_beta   90.00
_cell.angle_gamma   90.00
#
_symmetry.space_group_name_H-M   'P 1'
#
loop_
_entity.id
_entity.type
_entity.pdbx_description
1 polymer ?
#
loop_
_entity_poly.entity_id
_entity_poly.type
_entity_poly.pdbx_seq_one_letter_code
_entity_poly.pdbx_strand_id
1 'polypeptide(L)'
;MDELFESFDAWIEDVGQEILDEENKPMLLNPARLTQMQFVYAVLKKYALANDAIVTYKLNEPFTSMGSVTIEGEDFILNSPKWFARAAEMASNVEIYTLENENIRITFTFHEYAKPIES
;
A
#
# COMPACT_ATOMS: atom_id res chain seq x y z
N MET A 1 -29.97 26.14 -4.95
CA MET A 1 -29.03 25.56 -3.97
C MET A 1 -29.15 24.05 -4.03
N ASP A 2 -30.38 23.53 -4.04
CA ASP A 2 -30.69 22.11 -4.24
C ASP A 2 -30.19 21.53 -5.57
N GLU A 3 -30.36 22.21 -6.71
CA GLU A 3 -29.84 21.73 -8.02
C GLU A 3 -28.30 21.56 -8.06
N LEU A 4 -27.55 22.36 -7.28
CA LEU A 4 -26.09 22.23 -7.18
C LEU A 4 -25.70 20.99 -6.38
N PHE A 5 -26.44 20.69 -5.31
CA PHE A 5 -26.23 19.47 -4.54
C PHE A 5 -26.66 18.23 -5.32
N GLU A 6 -27.79 18.26 -6.02
CA GLU A 6 -28.24 17.17 -6.89
C GLU A 6 -27.24 16.87 -8.02
N SER A 7 -26.67 17.90 -8.65
CA SER A 7 -25.65 17.70 -9.68
C SER A 7 -24.31 17.20 -9.12
N PHE A 8 -23.95 17.59 -7.90
CA PHE A 8 -22.76 17.08 -7.21
C PHE A 8 -22.93 15.61 -6.78
N ASP A 9 -24.12 15.26 -6.28
CA ASP A 9 -24.46 13.88 -5.90
C ASP A 9 -24.45 12.97 -7.13
N ALA A 10 -25.04 13.40 -8.24
CA ALA A 10 -24.99 12.66 -9.51
C ALA A 10 -23.54 12.48 -10.02
N TRP A 11 -22.69 13.48 -9.84
CA TRP A 11 -21.27 13.37 -10.18
C TRP A 11 -20.51 12.38 -9.27
N ILE A 12 -20.81 12.35 -7.97
CA ILE A 12 -20.23 11.37 -7.05
C ILE A 12 -20.62 9.94 -7.46
N GLU A 13 -21.89 9.73 -7.83
CA GLU A 13 -22.37 8.43 -8.28
C GLU A 13 -21.66 7.97 -9.56
N ASP A 14 -21.50 8.87 -10.54
CA ASP A 14 -20.81 8.59 -11.80
C ASP A 14 -19.34 8.19 -11.58
N VAL A 15 -18.60 8.99 -10.79
CA VAL A 15 -17.21 8.68 -10.43
C VAL A 15 -17.11 7.37 -9.64
N GLY A 16 -18.06 7.12 -8.74
CA GLY A 16 -18.13 5.88 -7.98
C GLY A 16 -18.30 4.67 -8.90
N GLN A 17 -19.16 4.78 -9.92
CA GLN A 17 -19.39 3.72 -10.89
C GLN A 17 -18.16 3.49 -11.77
N GLU A 18 -17.47 4.54 -12.23
CA GLU A 18 -16.22 4.41 -12.99
C GLU A 18 -15.16 3.62 -12.22
N ILE A 19 -14.97 3.91 -10.92
CA ILE A 19 -14.03 3.20 -10.06
C ILE A 19 -14.42 1.72 -9.94
N LEU A 20 -15.71 1.42 -9.72
CA LEU A 20 -16.19 0.05 -9.62
C LEU A 20 -16.00 -0.73 -10.93
N ASP A 21 -16.25 -0.08 -12.06
CA ASP A 21 -16.08 -0.68 -13.38
C ASP A 21 -14.60 -0.99 -13.66
N GLU A 22 -13.67 -0.15 -13.20
CA GLU A 22 -12.24 -0.44 -13.28
C GLU A 22 -11.81 -1.60 -12.38
N GLU A 23 -12.28 -1.63 -11.13
CA GLU A 23 -11.95 -2.68 -10.15
C GLU A 23 -12.50 -4.06 -10.54
N ASN A 24 -13.58 -4.12 -11.31
CA ASN A 24 -14.18 -5.37 -11.79
C ASN A 24 -13.49 -5.95 -13.04
N LYS A 25 -12.53 -5.23 -13.66
CA LYS A 25 -11.82 -5.75 -14.83
C LYS A 25 -10.89 -6.90 -14.44
N PRO A 26 -10.72 -7.92 -15.29
CA PRO A 26 -9.66 -8.89 -15.11
C PRO A 26 -8.29 -8.21 -15.04
N MET A 27 -7.56 -8.45 -13.96
CA MET A 27 -6.26 -7.85 -13.69
C MET A 27 -5.13 -8.83 -13.96
N LEU A 28 -4.06 -8.35 -14.60
CA LEU A 28 -2.79 -9.05 -14.75
C LEU A 28 -1.81 -8.55 -13.70
N LEU A 29 -1.28 -9.47 -12.91
CA LEU A 29 -0.24 -9.21 -11.93
C LEU A 29 1.02 -8.65 -12.60
N ASN A 30 1.60 -7.61 -12.02
CA ASN A 30 2.88 -7.05 -12.45
C ASN A 30 4.05 -7.76 -11.72
N PRO A 31 4.83 -8.62 -12.40
CA PRO A 31 5.87 -9.41 -11.74
C PRO A 31 7.01 -8.57 -11.15
N ALA A 32 7.33 -7.43 -11.78
CA ALA A 32 8.36 -6.54 -11.30
C ALA A 32 7.95 -5.87 -9.98
N ARG A 33 6.69 -5.43 -9.87
CA ARG A 33 6.13 -4.88 -8.63
C ARG A 33 6.03 -5.93 -7.53
N LEU A 34 5.59 -7.15 -7.86
CA LEU A 34 5.60 -8.25 -6.89
C LEU A 34 7.01 -8.49 -6.34
N THR A 35 8.03 -8.51 -7.21
CA THR A 35 9.43 -8.72 -6.79
C THR A 35 9.92 -7.60 -5.88
N GLN A 36 9.60 -6.34 -6.18
CA GLN A 36 9.91 -5.20 -5.31
C GLN A 36 9.24 -5.34 -3.94
N MET A 37 7.96 -5.72 -3.92
CA MET A 37 7.22 -5.90 -2.68
C MET A 37 7.79 -7.06 -1.83
N GLN A 38 8.16 -8.17 -2.46
CA GLN A 38 8.86 -9.29 -1.80
C GLN A 38 10.20 -8.87 -1.22
N PHE A 39 10.97 -8.04 -1.94
CA PHE A 39 12.22 -7.49 -1.44
C PHE A 39 11.98 -6.63 -0.19
N VAL A 40 11.01 -5.72 -0.23
CA VAL A 40 10.67 -4.88 0.93
C VAL A 40 10.21 -5.72 2.11
N TYR A 41 9.34 -6.71 1.89
CA TYR A 41 8.94 -7.66 2.94
C TYR A 41 10.14 -8.36 3.57
N ALA A 42 11.10 -8.84 2.78
CA ALA A 42 12.30 -9.50 3.29
C ALA A 42 13.18 -8.55 4.13
N VAL A 43 13.34 -7.30 3.70
CA VAL A 43 14.07 -6.27 4.45
C VAL A 43 13.39 -5.97 5.78
N LEU A 44 12.07 -5.71 5.76
CA LEU A 44 11.32 -5.41 6.97
C LEU A 44 11.30 -6.59 7.94
N LYS A 45 11.21 -7.82 7.44
CA LYS A 45 11.30 -9.03 8.27
C LYS A 45 12.63 -9.12 9.02
N LYS A 46 13.73 -8.63 8.44
CA LYS A 46 15.02 -8.55 9.15
C LYS A 46 15.02 -7.52 10.26
N TYR A 47 14.41 -6.35 10.04
CA TYR A 47 14.25 -5.36 11.11
C TYR A 47 13.33 -5.87 12.20
N ALA A 48 12.24 -6.54 11.85
CA ALA A 48 11.29 -7.07 12.81
C ALA A 48 11.90 -8.08 13.79
N LEU A 49 12.75 -8.99 13.29
CA LEU A 49 13.50 -9.93 14.16
C LEU A 49 14.41 -9.22 15.16
N ALA A 50 14.91 -8.03 14.84
CA ALA A 50 15.82 -7.28 15.70
C ALA A 50 15.10 -6.38 16.71
N ASN A 51 13.80 -6.13 16.52
CA ASN A 51 13.04 -5.10 17.22
C ASN A 51 11.74 -5.60 17.85
N ASP A 52 11.56 -6.93 17.96
CA ASP A 52 10.31 -7.56 18.41
C ASP A 52 9.05 -6.98 17.72
N ALA A 53 9.19 -6.70 16.42
CA ALA A 53 8.15 -6.06 15.62
C ALA A 53 7.42 -7.09 14.76
N ILE A 54 6.24 -6.72 14.25
CA ILE A 54 5.42 -7.57 13.40
C ILE A 54 5.45 -7.02 11.97
N VAL A 55 5.64 -7.89 10.98
CA VAL A 55 5.51 -7.54 9.57
C VAL A 55 4.27 -8.18 8.98
N THR A 56 3.40 -7.37 8.40
CA THR A 56 2.21 -7.80 7.67
C THR A 56 2.27 -7.32 6.23
N TYR A 57 1.44 -7.90 5.37
CA TYR A 57 1.28 -7.44 4.00
C TYR A 57 -0.20 -7.54 3.62
N LYS A 58 -0.60 -6.71 2.66
CA LYS A 58 -1.92 -6.76 2.02
C LYS A 58 -1.73 -6.74 0.51
N LEU A 59 -2.56 -7.51 -0.17
CA LEU A 59 -2.61 -7.57 -1.63
C LEU A 59 -4.02 -7.19 -2.06
N ASN A 60 -4.13 -6.49 -3.18
CA ASN A 60 -5.40 -6.09 -3.76
C ASN A 60 -6.24 -5.21 -2.81
N GLU A 61 -5.57 -4.42 -1.97
CA GLU A 61 -6.21 -3.48 -1.03
C GLU A 61 -5.47 -2.12 -1.03
N PRO A 62 -6.20 -1.00 -0.94
CA PRO A 62 -7.67 -0.88 -0.99
C PRO A 62 -8.24 -1.12 -2.40
N PHE A 63 -7.38 -1.12 -3.42
CA PHE A 63 -7.72 -1.41 -4.81
C PHE A 63 -7.00 -2.66 -5.30
N THR A 64 -7.56 -3.35 -6.28
CA THR A 64 -7.02 -4.59 -6.87
C THR A 64 -5.65 -4.36 -7.51
N SER A 65 -5.38 -3.13 -7.92
CA SER A 65 -4.09 -2.68 -8.45
C SER A 65 -3.03 -2.35 -7.40
N MET A 66 -3.33 -2.52 -6.10
CA MET A 66 -2.45 -2.10 -5.00
C MET A 66 -2.00 -3.24 -4.10
N GLY A 67 -0.85 -3.04 -3.46
CA GLY A 67 -0.38 -3.88 -2.36
C GLY A 67 0.39 -3.05 -1.35
N SER A 68 0.55 -3.58 -0.15
CA SER A 68 1.33 -2.91 0.89
C SER A 68 2.08 -3.90 1.76
N VAL A 69 3.17 -3.42 2.36
CA VAL A 69 3.91 -4.12 3.41
C VAL A 69 4.05 -3.19 4.59
N THR A 70 3.68 -3.66 5.77
CA THR A 70 3.67 -2.88 6.99
C THR A 70 4.55 -3.53 8.03
N ILE A 71 5.32 -2.72 8.75
CA ILE A 71 6.02 -3.12 9.98
C ILE A 71 5.47 -2.31 11.16
N GLU A 72 5.24 -2.95 12.29
CA GLU A 72 4.74 -2.33 13.51
C GLU A 72 5.48 -2.84 14.74
N GLY A 73 5.93 -1.93 15.60
CA GLY A 73 6.62 -2.23 16.85
C GLY A 73 6.78 -0.97 17.70
N GLU A 74 7.18 -1.13 18.96
CA GLU A 74 7.37 -0.03 19.90
C GLU A 74 8.56 0.86 19.50
N ASP A 75 9.71 0.24 19.24
CA ASP A 75 10.95 0.90 18.85
C ASP A 75 11.59 0.26 17.62
N PHE A 76 12.25 1.07 16.78
CA PHE A 76 12.94 0.58 15.58
C PHE A 76 14.41 0.95 15.54
N ILE A 77 15.28 -0.04 15.74
CA ILE A 77 16.71 0.01 15.44
C ILE A 77 16.93 -0.45 13.99
N LEU A 78 17.19 0.52 13.12
CA LEU A 78 17.52 0.28 11.72
C LEU A 78 19.01 -0.03 11.53
N ASN A 79 19.44 -1.24 11.89
CA ASN A 79 20.85 -1.71 11.87
C ASN A 79 21.56 -1.76 10.49
N SER A 80 21.01 -1.09 9.47
CA SER A 80 21.60 -0.83 8.16
C SER A 80 20.64 0.08 7.38
N PRO A 81 20.63 1.40 7.64
CA PRO A 81 19.58 2.30 7.13
C PRO A 81 19.52 2.36 5.60
N LYS A 82 20.61 2.02 4.91
CA LYS A 82 20.63 1.88 3.44
C LYS A 82 19.57 0.91 2.90
N TRP A 83 19.25 -0.16 3.62
CA TRP A 83 18.26 -1.14 3.18
C TRP A 83 16.85 -0.63 3.36
N PHE A 84 16.60 0.11 4.45
CA PHE A 84 15.36 0.85 4.64
C PHE A 84 15.17 1.91 3.53
N ALA A 85 16.20 2.71 3.24
CA ALA A 85 16.16 3.70 2.16
C ALA A 85 15.88 3.03 0.81
N ARG A 86 16.54 1.90 0.51
CA ARG A 86 16.29 1.16 -0.72
C ARG A 86 14.89 0.58 -0.80
N ALA A 87 14.32 0.14 0.32
CA ALA A 87 12.94 -0.30 0.38
C ALA A 87 11.96 0.86 0.14
N ALA A 88 12.24 2.04 0.71
CA ALA A 88 11.44 3.24 0.52
C ALA A 88 11.45 3.72 -0.94
N GLU A 89 12.62 3.68 -1.61
CA GLU A 89 12.74 4.01 -3.03
C GLU A 89 11.91 3.10 -3.96
N MET A 90 11.64 1.86 -3.55
CA MET A 90 10.84 0.92 -4.33
C MET A 90 9.34 1.10 -4.13
N ALA A 91 8.93 1.63 -2.98
CA ALA A 91 7.55 1.89 -2.67
C ALA A 91 7.06 3.13 -3.41
N SER A 92 5.78 3.13 -3.77
CA SER A 92 5.11 4.30 -4.31
C SER A 92 4.84 5.35 -3.24
N ASN A 93 4.60 4.90 -2.01
CA ASN A 93 4.42 5.77 -0.85
C ASN A 93 4.96 5.08 0.41
N VAL A 94 5.42 5.88 1.37
CA VAL A 94 5.83 5.42 2.70
C VAL A 94 5.14 6.27 3.75
N GLU A 95 4.34 5.63 4.60
CA GLU A 95 3.59 6.28 5.67
C GLU A 95 4.17 5.84 7.02
N ILE A 96 4.40 6.80 7.91
CA ILE A 96 4.92 6.57 9.25
C ILE A 96 4.02 7.29 10.24
N TYR A 97 3.47 6.57 11.21
CA TYR A 97 2.62 7.15 12.24
C TYR A 97 2.71 6.35 13.55
N THR A 98 2.44 7.04 14.65
CA THR A 98 2.31 6.45 15.98
C THR A 98 0.86 6.01 16.20
N LEU A 99 0.69 4.85 16.81
CA LEU A 99 -0.60 4.27 17.18
C LEU A 99 -0.98 4.67 18.62
N GLU A 100 -2.25 4.44 18.99
CA GLU A 100 -2.73 4.74 20.35
C GLU A 100 -2.02 3.95 21.45
N ASN A 101 -1.47 2.78 21.11
CA ASN A 101 -0.65 1.95 22.00
C ASN A 101 0.84 2.30 21.96
N GLU A 102 1.19 3.49 21.47
CA GLU A 102 2.57 4.03 21.35
C GLU A 102 3.46 3.30 20.33
N ASN A 103 3.01 2.18 19.76
CA ASN A 103 3.72 1.53 18.65
C ASN A 103 3.84 2.47 17.45
N ILE A 104 4.96 2.38 16.75
CA ILE A 104 5.18 3.01 15.46
C ILE A 104 4.77 2.01 14.38
N ARG A 105 3.97 2.46 13.43
CA ARG A 105 3.63 1.71 12.21
C ARG A 105 4.22 2.39 10.99
N ILE A 106 4.93 1.60 10.18
CA ILE A 106 5.50 2.04 8.91
C ILE A 106 4.90 1.20 7.80
N THR A 107 4.23 1.83 6.85
CA THR A 107 3.59 1.16 5.70
C THR A 107 4.23 1.59 4.40
N PHE A 108 4.64 0.62 3.60
CA PHE A 108 5.17 0.78 2.25
C PHE A 108 4.10 0.34 1.26
N THR A 109 3.61 1.28 0.46
CA THR A 109 2.51 1.06 -0.50
C THR A 109 3.06 0.94 -1.91
N PHE A 110 2.51 0.03 -2.70
CA PHE A 110 2.88 -0.24 -4.08
C PHE A 110 1.64 -0.09 -4.97
N HIS A 111 1.64 0.95 -5.81
CA HIS A 111 0.66 1.07 -6.90
C HIS A 111 1.09 0.21 -8.09
N GLU A 112 0.14 -0.05 -8.99
CA GLU A 112 0.34 -0.86 -10.20
C GLU A 112 0.84 -2.29 -9.91
N TYR A 113 0.51 -2.82 -8.73
CA TYR A 113 0.73 -4.21 -8.35
C TYR A 113 0.07 -5.16 -9.37
N ALA A 114 -1.10 -4.79 -9.86
CA ALA A 114 -1.74 -5.40 -11.01
C ALA A 114 -2.26 -4.31 -11.96
N LYS A 115 -2.41 -4.65 -13.25
CA LYS A 115 -2.95 -3.76 -14.29
C LYS A 115 -4.12 -4.44 -15.00
N PRO A 116 -5.15 -3.71 -15.42
CA PRO A 116 -6.26 -4.30 -16.17
C PRO A 116 -5.74 -4.86 -17.50
N ILE A 117 -6.31 -5.99 -17.93
CA ILE A 117 -6.09 -6.51 -19.27
C ILE A 117 -6.87 -5.57 -20.21
N GLU A 118 -6.17 -4.81 -21.05
CA GLU A 118 -6.82 -4.01 -22.10
C GLU A 118 -7.60 -4.96 -23.02
N SER A 119 -8.91 -4.70 -23.17
CA SER A 119 -9.79 -5.34 -24.15
C SER A 119 -9.83 -4.55 -25.44
#